data_AF-A0A2S2PH38-F1
#
_entry.id   AF-A0A2S2PH38-F1
#
_cell.length_a   1.000
_cell.length_b   1.000
_cell.length_c   1.000
_cell.angle_alpha   90.00
_cell.angle_beta   90.00
_cell.angle_gamma   90.00
#
_symmetry.space_group_name_H-M   'P 1'
#
loop_
_entity.id
_entity.type
_entity.pdbx_description
1 polymer ?
#
loop_
_entity_poly.entity_id
_entity_poly.type
_entity_poly.pdbx_seq_one_letter_code
_entity_poly.pdbx_strand_id
1 'polypeptide(L)'
;MADSFLPAILDLNNLPIVRIDLNVPPLDQIIEAILPELLKNFETVSVEAVQCPDLTCPPFNLAAEGLNGNETVIDIGSPSFLLPLVNLNKVYDIRDFTKVTGTDPIFVIGAGAGPWPYAGVNCEFIGNVKMTSNNSVNNNCSHLYKVDLQTEIQVHNRLPQDETRFALLANFFTSHGFKGKVLRIVCETRNGPLDFVTSIRQALAKYFGNKPVGLGGVILIETSKVKVHVMRDFSKTPLHSETDLNNWLKFFEVDTPLVGLGYLVSHDPGLDLRPQHFHLFSNHGVGGHYHYDTEPTTVKYTAYLNVAKKLIRVDQPEIAPLFGKD
;
A
#
# COMPACT_ATOMS: atom_id res chain seq x y z
N MET A 1 35.45 15.03 4.86
CA MET A 1 34.13 15.69 4.89
C MET A 1 33.58 15.60 3.50
N ALA A 2 32.76 14.58 3.23
CA ALA A 2 32.02 14.52 1.98
C ALA A 2 30.73 15.29 2.24
N ASP A 3 30.56 16.44 1.58
CA ASP A 3 29.30 17.15 1.53
C ASP A 3 28.24 16.22 0.92
N SER A 4 27.53 15.49 1.78
CA SER A 4 26.40 14.67 1.37
C SER A 4 25.24 15.61 1.03
N PHE A 5 25.23 16.10 -0.20
CA PHE A 5 24.03 16.74 -0.75
C PHE A 5 22.88 15.73 -0.61
N LEU A 6 21.96 16.01 0.31
CA LEU A 6 20.68 15.31 0.35
C LEU A 6 20.03 15.48 -1.04
N PRO A 7 19.47 14.41 -1.63
CA PRO A 7 18.85 14.52 -2.94
C PRO A 7 17.76 15.59 -2.92
N ALA A 8 17.63 16.33 -4.02
CA ALA A 8 16.49 17.23 -4.19
C ALA A 8 15.19 16.42 -4.20
N ILE A 9 14.18 16.92 -3.51
CA ILE A 9 12.82 16.36 -3.57
C ILE A 9 12.25 16.68 -4.95
N LEU A 10 11.74 15.67 -5.65
CA LEU A 10 11.10 15.86 -6.96
C LEU A 10 9.72 16.50 -6.76
N ASP A 11 9.45 17.57 -7.50
CA ASP A 11 8.11 18.13 -7.61
C ASP A 11 7.27 17.25 -8.53
N LEU A 12 6.27 16.56 -7.97
CA LEU A 12 5.44 15.62 -8.74
C LEU A 12 4.72 16.29 -9.92
N ASN A 13 4.47 17.61 -9.85
CA ASN A 13 3.78 18.34 -10.92
C ASN A 13 4.62 18.49 -12.18
N ASN A 14 5.95 18.34 -12.08
CA ASN A 14 6.88 18.41 -13.20
C ASN A 14 7.23 17.03 -13.78
N LEU A 15 6.67 15.95 -13.23
CA LEU A 15 6.88 14.58 -13.69
C LEU A 15 5.78 14.16 -14.68
N PRO A 16 6.01 13.13 -15.52
CA PRO A 16 4.97 12.56 -16.34
C PRO A 16 3.81 12.03 -15.48
N ILE A 17 2.59 12.46 -15.80
CA ILE A 17 1.37 12.01 -15.12
C ILE A 17 0.34 11.53 -16.15
N VAL A 18 -0.13 10.29 -15.98
CA VAL A 18 -1.29 9.75 -16.71
C VAL A 18 -2.46 9.61 -15.74
N ARG A 19 -3.64 10.06 -16.15
CA ARG A 19 -4.89 9.96 -15.38
C ARG A 19 -5.90 9.17 -16.17
N ILE A 20 -6.54 8.20 -15.52
CA ILE A 20 -7.62 7.42 -16.11
C ILE A 20 -8.81 7.39 -15.17
N ASP A 21 -10.00 7.41 -15.74
CA ASP A 21 -11.22 7.06 -15.01
C ASP A 21 -11.33 5.54 -14.92
N LEU A 22 -11.64 5.04 -13.73
CA LEU A 22 -11.83 3.61 -13.48
C LEU A 22 -13.28 3.21 -13.71
N ASN A 23 -13.51 1.91 -13.86
CA ASN A 23 -14.85 1.37 -13.70
C ASN A 23 -15.23 1.49 -12.22
N VAL A 24 -16.38 2.11 -11.94
CA VAL A 24 -16.88 2.35 -10.57
C VAL A 24 -18.20 1.60 -10.34
N PRO A 25 -18.17 0.26 -10.22
CA PRO A 25 -19.36 -0.50 -9.85
C PRO A 25 -19.95 -0.03 -8.52
N PRO A 26 -21.28 -0.09 -8.34
CA PRO A 26 -21.86 0.05 -7.02
C PRO A 26 -21.36 -1.07 -6.10
N LEU A 27 -21.35 -0.82 -4.79
CA LEU A 27 -20.82 -1.77 -3.80
C LEU A 27 -21.47 -3.14 -3.90
N ASP A 28 -22.78 -3.22 -4.16
CA ASP A 28 -23.51 -4.49 -4.33
C ASP A 28 -22.95 -5.33 -5.49
N GLN A 29 -22.53 -4.70 -6.59
CA GLN A 29 -21.92 -5.41 -7.71
C GLN A 29 -20.48 -5.87 -7.38
N ILE A 30 -19.76 -5.14 -6.53
CA ILE A 30 -18.48 -5.61 -6.01
C ILE A 30 -18.70 -6.84 -5.12
N ILE A 31 -19.73 -6.83 -4.27
CA ILE A 31 -20.10 -7.97 -3.42
C ILE A 31 -20.39 -9.20 -4.27
N GLU A 32 -21.23 -9.05 -5.30
CA GLU A 32 -21.54 -10.12 -6.27
C GLU A 32 -20.28 -10.71 -6.93
N ALA A 33 -19.29 -9.86 -7.24
CA ALA A 33 -18.06 -10.29 -7.87
C ALA A 33 -17.14 -11.07 -6.93
N ILE A 34 -16.99 -10.63 -5.67
CA ILE A 34 -15.95 -11.15 -4.77
C ILE A 34 -16.42 -12.27 -3.84
N LEU A 35 -17.67 -12.24 -3.38
CA LEU A 35 -18.19 -13.21 -2.41
C LEU A 35 -18.06 -14.66 -2.89
N PRO A 36 -18.46 -15.03 -4.13
CA PRO A 36 -18.36 -16.41 -4.59
C PRO A 36 -16.92 -16.92 -4.72
N GLU A 37 -15.96 -16.03 -4.99
CA GLU A 37 -14.54 -16.38 -5.16
C GLU A 37 -13.81 -16.43 -3.82
N LEU A 38 -14.18 -15.59 -2.85
CA LEU A 38 -13.71 -15.67 -1.47
C LEU A 38 -14.15 -16.99 -0.81
N LEU A 39 -15.39 -17.44 -1.04
CA LEU A 39 -15.90 -18.73 -0.53
C LEU A 39 -15.16 -19.97 -1.08
N LYS A 40 -14.34 -19.81 -2.12
CA LYS A 40 -13.46 -20.89 -2.62
C LYS A 40 -12.12 -20.95 -1.88
N ASN A 41 -11.77 -19.89 -1.15
CA ASN A 41 -10.49 -19.75 -0.48
C ASN A 41 -10.62 -19.68 1.04
N PHE A 42 -11.79 -19.33 1.57
CA PHE A 42 -12.07 -19.18 2.99
C PHE A 42 -13.34 -19.93 3.37
N GLU A 43 -13.32 -20.56 4.55
CA GLU A 43 -14.46 -21.32 5.06
C GLU A 43 -15.62 -20.40 5.45
N THR A 44 -15.32 -19.31 6.16
CA THR A 44 -16.33 -18.31 6.57
C THR A 44 -16.06 -17.00 5.87
N VAL A 45 -17.08 -16.47 5.18
CA VAL A 45 -17.00 -15.19 4.44
C VAL A 45 -18.25 -14.37 4.68
N SER A 46 -18.08 -13.09 5.00
CA SER A 46 -19.13 -12.06 5.01
C SER A 46 -18.63 -10.86 4.21
N VAL A 47 -19.45 -10.39 3.26
CA VAL A 47 -19.15 -9.20 2.46
C VAL A 47 -20.39 -8.32 2.42
N GLU A 48 -20.29 -7.10 2.95
CA GLU A 48 -21.43 -6.22 3.16
C GLU A 48 -21.07 -4.76 2.86
N ALA A 49 -22.03 -4.00 2.32
CA ALA A 49 -21.93 -2.54 2.26
C ALA A 49 -22.41 -1.94 3.58
N VAL A 50 -21.52 -1.34 4.35
CA VAL A 50 -21.81 -0.82 5.70
C VAL A 50 -21.41 0.65 5.83
N GLN A 51 -21.93 1.33 6.85
CA GLN A 51 -21.38 2.61 7.27
C GLN A 51 -19.95 2.37 7.81
N CYS A 52 -18.98 3.11 7.29
CA CYS A 52 -17.58 3.02 7.74
C CYS A 52 -17.52 3.28 9.25
N PRO A 53 -16.88 2.40 10.05
CA PRO A 53 -16.58 2.71 11.44
C PRO A 53 -15.60 3.89 11.49
N ASP A 54 -15.46 4.48 12.67
CA ASP A 54 -14.45 5.51 12.88
C ASP A 54 -13.05 4.87 12.85
N LEU A 55 -12.33 5.07 11.75
CA LEU A 55 -11.01 4.49 11.54
C LEU A 55 -9.89 5.16 12.35
N THR A 56 -10.17 6.28 13.03
CA THR A 56 -9.20 6.86 13.99
C THR A 56 -9.09 6.04 15.27
N CYS A 57 -10.09 5.22 15.58
CA CYS A 57 -10.11 4.39 16.77
C CYS A 57 -9.25 3.12 16.60
N PRO A 58 -8.81 2.50 17.72
CA PRO A 58 -8.27 1.15 17.69
C PRO A 58 -9.27 0.15 17.08
N PRO A 59 -8.78 -0.89 16.38
CA PRO A 59 -7.38 -1.22 16.16
C PRO A 59 -6.71 -0.46 15.00
N PHE A 60 -7.46 0.32 14.21
CA PHE A 60 -6.99 0.90 12.95
C PHE A 60 -6.04 2.09 13.15
N ASN A 61 -6.35 2.99 14.07
CA ASN A 61 -5.50 4.16 14.41
C ASN A 61 -5.09 5.00 13.17
N LEU A 62 -6.03 5.25 12.25
CA LEU A 62 -5.77 6.03 11.03
C LEU A 62 -5.82 7.54 11.28
N ALA A 63 -5.23 8.30 10.37
CA ALA A 63 -5.21 9.76 10.43
C ALA A 63 -6.56 10.41 10.09
N ALA A 64 -7.55 9.64 9.62
CA ALA A 64 -8.89 10.10 9.28
C ALA A 64 -9.98 9.10 9.69
N GLU A 65 -11.20 9.59 9.83
CA GLU A 65 -12.35 8.82 10.34
C GLU A 65 -12.93 7.82 9.33
N GLY A 66 -12.68 7.99 8.03
CA GLY A 66 -13.24 7.12 7.00
C GLY A 66 -12.46 7.13 5.69
N LEU A 67 -13.08 6.57 4.64
CA LEU A 67 -12.47 6.33 3.32
C LEU A 67 -13.21 7.03 2.16
N ASN A 68 -14.14 7.94 2.47
CA ASN A 68 -15.05 8.50 1.46
C ASN A 68 -14.61 9.88 0.97
N GLY A 69 -15.00 10.18 -0.27
CA GLY A 69 -14.80 11.45 -0.98
C GLY A 69 -13.62 11.39 -1.94
N ASN A 70 -13.88 11.69 -3.22
CA ASN A 70 -12.88 11.73 -4.31
C ASN A 70 -11.84 10.58 -4.32
N GLU A 71 -12.31 9.34 -4.15
CA GLU A 71 -11.51 8.13 -4.03
C GLU A 71 -10.62 7.93 -5.26
N THR A 72 -9.30 7.88 -5.06
CA THR A 72 -8.32 7.78 -6.14
C THR A 72 -7.18 6.85 -5.73
N VAL A 73 -6.78 5.93 -6.61
CA VAL A 73 -5.53 5.17 -6.45
C VAL A 73 -4.39 5.85 -7.20
N ILE A 74 -3.20 5.86 -6.62
CA ILE A 74 -2.02 6.50 -7.18
C ILE A 74 -0.86 5.50 -7.19
N ASP A 75 -0.24 5.32 -8.35
CA ASP A 75 0.93 4.47 -8.58
C ASP A 75 2.11 5.35 -9.01
N ILE A 76 3.14 5.43 -8.17
CA ILE A 76 4.25 6.38 -8.28
C ILE A 76 5.54 5.61 -8.42
N GLY A 77 6.37 5.97 -9.40
CA GLY A 77 7.66 5.33 -9.61
C GLY A 77 7.53 3.84 -9.95
N SER A 78 8.49 3.01 -9.59
CA SER A 78 8.47 1.57 -9.92
C SER A 78 9.62 0.83 -9.22
N PRO A 79 9.55 -0.50 -9.06
CA PRO A 79 10.73 -1.32 -8.78
C PRO A 79 11.92 -1.03 -9.70
N SER A 80 11.73 -0.53 -10.93
CA SER A 80 12.83 -0.09 -11.82
C SER A 80 13.67 1.06 -11.26
N PHE A 81 13.21 1.80 -10.25
CA PHE A 81 14.01 2.80 -9.56
C PHE A 81 14.78 2.23 -8.36
N LEU A 82 14.46 1.00 -7.94
CA LEU A 82 15.21 0.24 -6.94
C LEU A 82 16.20 -0.75 -7.59
N LEU A 83 15.85 -1.29 -8.75
CA LEU A 83 16.52 -2.42 -9.40
C LEU A 83 17.04 -2.06 -10.79
N PRO A 84 18.17 -2.64 -11.24
CA PRO A 84 19.01 -3.59 -10.52
C PRO A 84 19.91 -2.91 -9.47
N LEU A 85 20.09 -1.60 -9.58
CA LEU A 85 20.74 -0.74 -8.60
C LEU A 85 19.84 0.47 -8.34
N VAL A 86 19.82 0.93 -7.08
CA VAL A 86 18.95 2.02 -6.65
C VAL A 86 19.27 3.34 -7.35
N ASN A 87 18.23 4.08 -7.73
CA ASN A 87 18.32 5.49 -8.10
C ASN A 87 17.89 6.37 -6.92
N LEU A 88 18.88 6.82 -6.14
CA LEU A 88 18.67 7.61 -4.92
C LEU A 88 18.07 9.01 -5.17
N ASN A 89 18.00 9.48 -6.42
CA ASN A 89 17.39 10.77 -6.78
C ASN A 89 15.86 10.70 -6.84
N LYS A 90 15.26 9.51 -6.73
CA LYS A 90 13.81 9.32 -6.77
C LYS A 90 13.22 9.49 -5.37
N VAL A 91 13.14 10.73 -4.90
CA VAL A 91 12.54 11.11 -3.61
C VAL A 91 11.35 12.03 -3.89
N TYR A 92 10.21 11.72 -3.27
CA TYR A 92 8.93 12.38 -3.49
C TYR A 92 8.34 12.84 -2.16
N ASP A 93 7.31 13.69 -2.19
CA ASP A 93 6.60 14.17 -1.01
C ASP A 93 5.08 14.09 -1.22
N ILE A 94 4.36 13.56 -0.21
CA ILE A 94 2.90 13.48 -0.22
C ILE A 94 2.27 14.89 -0.30
N ARG A 95 2.99 15.95 0.12
CA ARG A 95 2.51 17.34 0.03
C ARG A 95 2.10 17.76 -1.39
N ASP A 96 2.68 17.17 -2.43
CA ASP A 96 2.30 17.46 -3.80
C ASP A 96 0.97 16.81 -4.22
N PHE A 97 0.42 15.89 -3.43
CA PHE A 97 -0.75 15.10 -3.84
C PHE A 97 -2.03 15.93 -3.99
N THR A 98 -2.19 17.00 -3.22
CA THR A 98 -3.36 17.90 -3.36
C THR A 98 -3.42 18.50 -4.76
N LYS A 99 -2.27 18.88 -5.33
CA LYS A 99 -2.14 19.38 -6.71
C LYS A 99 -2.30 18.26 -7.74
N VAL A 100 -1.70 17.10 -7.50
CA VAL A 100 -1.76 15.95 -8.43
C VAL A 100 -3.20 15.43 -8.58
N THR A 101 -3.93 15.33 -7.46
CA THR A 101 -5.30 14.78 -7.42
C THR A 101 -6.40 15.84 -7.58
N GLY A 102 -6.10 17.11 -7.31
CA GLY A 102 -7.11 18.17 -7.22
C GLY A 102 -8.04 18.02 -6.02
N THR A 103 -7.56 17.39 -4.94
CA THR A 103 -8.36 17.01 -3.75
C THR A 103 -7.95 17.81 -2.53
N ASP A 104 -8.92 18.37 -1.82
CA ASP A 104 -8.71 19.07 -0.54
C ASP A 104 -9.98 18.96 0.33
N PRO A 105 -9.89 18.47 1.58
CA PRO A 105 -8.72 17.91 2.25
C PRO A 105 -8.35 16.54 1.68
N ILE A 106 -7.08 16.14 1.76
CA ILE A 106 -6.64 14.82 1.29
C ILE A 106 -6.23 13.93 2.46
N PHE A 107 -6.72 12.71 2.43
CA PHE A 107 -6.31 11.59 3.27
C PHE A 107 -5.60 10.57 2.37
N VAL A 108 -4.44 10.10 2.81
CA VAL A 108 -3.53 9.24 2.04
C VAL A 108 -3.17 8.03 2.89
N ILE A 109 -3.44 6.84 2.36
CA ILE A 109 -3.02 5.57 2.95
C ILE A 109 -2.38 4.67 1.90
N GLY A 110 -1.36 3.90 2.27
CA GLY A 110 -0.78 2.94 1.34
C GLY A 110 0.63 2.48 1.68
N ALA A 111 1.31 1.97 0.67
CA ALA A 111 2.56 1.23 0.79
C ALA A 111 3.63 1.79 -0.15
N GLY A 112 4.90 1.76 0.24
CA GLY A 112 6.01 2.19 -0.62
C GLY A 112 7.36 2.06 0.06
N ALA A 113 8.42 2.44 -0.66
CA ALA A 113 9.74 2.56 -0.04
C ALA A 113 9.83 3.89 0.73
N GLY A 114 10.41 3.84 1.93
CA GLY A 114 10.42 4.98 2.83
C GLY A 114 11.49 6.02 2.53
N PRO A 115 11.43 7.16 3.26
CA PRO A 115 12.36 8.26 3.06
C PRO A 115 13.74 7.89 3.60
N TRP A 116 14.55 7.21 2.80
CA TRP A 116 15.94 6.91 3.14
C TRP A 116 16.75 8.15 3.59
N PRO A 117 16.51 9.39 3.11
CA PRO A 117 17.22 10.56 3.62
C PRO A 117 16.93 10.85 5.10
N TYR A 118 15.75 10.45 5.59
CA TYR A 118 15.38 10.52 7.02
C TYR A 118 15.81 9.27 7.78
N ALA A 119 15.53 8.08 7.23
CA ALA A 119 15.78 6.82 7.92
C ALA A 119 17.27 6.45 8.02
N GLY A 120 18.11 7.04 7.16
CA GLY A 120 19.55 6.79 7.03
C GLY A 120 19.90 5.50 6.28
N VAL A 121 18.90 4.68 5.96
CA VAL A 121 18.98 3.40 5.26
C VAL A 121 17.68 3.19 4.47
N ASN A 122 17.66 2.20 3.59
CA ASN A 122 16.42 1.74 2.98
C ASN A 122 15.41 1.22 4.03
N CYS A 123 14.11 1.39 3.76
CA CYS A 123 13.04 0.99 4.67
C CYS A 123 11.70 0.81 3.95
N GLU A 124 10.81 0.02 4.54
CA GLU A 124 9.39 -0.01 4.17
C GLU A 124 8.67 1.19 4.77
N PHE A 125 7.78 1.80 4.00
CA PHE A 125 6.91 2.90 4.44
C PHE A 125 5.45 2.52 4.34
N ILE A 126 4.73 2.84 5.42
CA ILE A 126 3.28 2.69 5.53
C ILE A 126 2.74 4.12 5.63
N GLY A 127 2.19 4.63 4.54
CA GLY A 127 1.59 5.96 4.49
C GLY A 127 0.27 6.00 5.24
N ASN A 128 0.08 7.01 6.09
CA ASN A 128 -1.14 7.28 6.83
C ASN A 128 -1.18 8.76 7.22
N VAL A 129 -1.59 9.62 6.28
CA VAL A 129 -1.46 11.08 6.41
C VAL A 129 -2.76 11.78 6.06
N LYS A 130 -3.16 12.74 6.90
CA LYS A 130 -4.23 13.70 6.62
C LYS A 130 -3.64 15.11 6.48
N MET A 131 -3.92 15.77 5.36
CA MET A 131 -3.46 17.13 5.10
C MET A 131 -4.49 17.97 4.36
N THR A 132 -4.22 19.27 4.24
CA THR A 132 -5.00 20.25 3.47
C THR A 132 -4.12 20.93 2.42
N SER A 133 -4.75 21.61 1.45
CA SER A 133 -4.09 22.22 0.27
C SER A 133 -3.05 23.31 0.57
N ASN A 134 -3.04 23.86 1.78
CA ASN A 134 -2.01 24.80 2.24
C ASN A 134 -0.70 24.09 2.68
N ASN A 135 -0.51 22.82 2.34
CA ASN A 135 0.57 21.93 2.80
C ASN A 135 0.63 21.78 4.34
N SER A 136 -0.45 22.10 5.05
CA SER A 136 -0.55 21.84 6.48
C SER A 136 -0.89 20.37 6.70
N VAL A 137 0.08 19.65 7.26
CA VAL A 137 -0.12 18.29 7.75
C VAL A 137 -0.92 18.39 9.04
N ASN A 138 -2.16 17.91 9.00
CA ASN A 138 -3.04 17.92 10.16
C ASN A 138 -2.71 16.76 11.09
N ASN A 139 -2.40 15.60 10.50
CA ASN A 139 -2.07 14.39 11.25
C ASN A 139 -1.24 13.44 10.37
N ASN A 140 -0.05 13.10 10.82
CA ASN A 140 0.79 12.04 10.25
C ASN A 140 0.86 10.89 11.25
N CYS A 141 0.32 9.74 10.84
CA CYS A 141 0.34 8.49 11.60
C CYS A 141 1.11 7.41 10.82
N SER A 142 2.06 7.80 9.97
CA SER A 142 2.81 6.88 9.12
C SER A 142 3.86 6.08 9.91
N HIS A 143 4.09 4.86 9.46
CA HIS A 143 5.06 3.93 10.05
C HIS A 143 6.19 3.65 9.07
N LEU A 144 7.37 3.32 9.60
CA LEU A 144 8.46 2.76 8.82
C LEU A 144 9.05 1.53 9.50
N TYR A 145 9.52 0.59 8.68
CA TYR A 145 10.25 -0.60 9.14
C TYR A 145 11.58 -0.69 8.39
N LYS A 146 12.67 -0.91 9.12
CA LYS A 146 14.01 -1.12 8.56
C LYS A 146 14.66 -2.35 9.19
N VAL A 147 15.66 -2.91 8.53
CA VAL A 147 16.47 -3.99 9.09
C VAL A 147 17.66 -3.38 9.83
N ASP A 148 17.86 -3.76 11.08
CA ASP A 148 19.08 -3.40 11.82
C ASP A 148 20.30 -4.07 11.18
N LEU A 149 21.33 -3.27 10.88
CA LEU A 149 22.49 -3.72 10.11
C LEU A 149 23.38 -4.73 10.85
N GLN A 150 23.26 -4.85 12.17
CA GLN A 150 24.09 -5.75 12.98
C GLN A 150 23.33 -7.01 13.37
N THR A 151 22.09 -6.85 13.80
CA THR A 151 21.27 -7.92 14.37
C THR A 151 20.31 -8.55 13.37
N GLU A 152 20.12 -7.95 12.19
CA GLU A 152 19.24 -8.45 11.14
C GLU A 152 17.76 -8.61 11.57
N ILE A 153 17.36 -7.89 12.62
CA ILE A 153 15.97 -7.82 13.10
C ILE A 153 15.27 -6.56 12.57
N GLN A 154 13.94 -6.58 12.54
CA GLN A 154 13.15 -5.41 12.18
C GLN A 154 13.21 -4.34 13.27
N VAL A 155 13.29 -3.07 12.85
CA VAL A 155 13.20 -1.89 13.69
C VAL A 155 12.04 -1.04 13.21
N HIS A 156 11.09 -0.78 14.11
CA HIS A 156 9.92 0.04 13.86
C HIS A 156 10.14 1.48 14.32
N ASN A 157 9.78 2.45 13.48
CA ASN A 157 9.65 3.85 13.89
C ASN A 157 8.34 4.46 13.38
N ARG A 158 7.79 5.43 14.13
CA ARG A 158 6.78 6.35 13.61
C ARG A 158 7.48 7.55 12.98
N LEU A 159 6.88 8.11 11.93
CA LEU A 159 7.42 9.31 11.29
C LEU A 159 7.00 10.58 12.05
N PRO A 160 7.87 11.61 12.10
CA PRO A 160 7.52 12.94 12.57
C PRO A 160 6.35 13.54 11.79
N GLN A 161 5.65 14.50 12.40
CA GLN A 161 4.47 15.13 11.78
C GLN A 161 4.80 15.80 10.44
N ASP A 162 5.99 16.36 10.31
CA ASP A 162 6.46 17.10 9.13
C ASP A 162 7.22 16.24 8.11
N GLU A 163 7.45 14.95 8.39
CA GLU A 163 8.09 14.03 7.45
C GLU A 163 7.06 13.26 6.63
N THR A 164 6.80 13.76 5.43
CA THR A 164 5.82 13.21 4.48
C THR A 164 6.47 12.66 3.21
N ARG A 165 7.80 12.53 3.20
CA ARG A 165 8.54 12.02 2.06
C ARG A 165 8.49 10.50 1.98
N PHE A 166 8.63 10.00 0.76
CA PHE A 166 8.84 8.59 0.43
C PHE A 166 9.79 8.54 -0.78
N ALA A 167 10.23 7.35 -1.17
CA ALA A 167 11.20 7.21 -2.25
C ALA A 167 10.86 6.06 -3.20
N LEU A 168 11.47 6.07 -4.38
CA LEU A 168 11.53 5.00 -5.39
C LEU A 168 10.18 4.58 -5.99
N LEU A 169 9.30 4.02 -5.17
CA LEU A 169 8.00 3.51 -5.56
C LEU A 169 7.02 3.66 -4.41
N ALA A 170 5.78 3.98 -4.74
CA ALA A 170 4.69 3.94 -3.78
C ALA A 170 3.34 3.77 -4.45
N ASN A 171 2.42 3.18 -3.69
CA ASN A 171 1.12 2.75 -4.12
C ASN A 171 0.10 3.17 -3.05
N PHE A 172 -0.70 4.20 -3.36
CA PHE A 172 -1.60 4.83 -2.40
C PHE A 172 -3.07 4.74 -2.82
N PHE A 173 -3.94 4.67 -1.81
CA PHE A 173 -5.34 5.06 -1.89
C PHE A 173 -5.52 6.42 -1.23
N THR A 174 -6.24 7.31 -1.89
CA THR A 174 -6.50 8.67 -1.41
C THR A 174 -7.98 8.98 -1.43
N SER A 175 -8.43 9.82 -0.50
CA SER A 175 -9.82 10.28 -0.40
C SER A 175 -9.91 11.59 0.40
N HIS A 176 -11.11 12.12 0.62
CA HIS A 176 -11.34 13.14 1.64
C HIS A 176 -11.28 12.58 3.07
N GLY A 177 -11.23 11.27 3.27
CA GLY A 177 -11.20 10.65 4.60
C GLY A 177 -12.48 10.82 5.40
N PHE A 178 -13.61 11.07 4.73
CA PHE A 178 -14.90 11.27 5.38
C PHE A 178 -15.57 9.94 5.72
N LYS A 179 -16.46 9.98 6.71
CA LYS A 179 -17.47 8.94 6.94
C LYS A 179 -18.34 8.73 5.69
N GLY A 180 -18.77 7.50 5.47
CA GLY A 180 -19.65 7.10 4.37
C GLY A 180 -19.74 5.59 4.25
N LYS A 181 -20.40 5.09 3.20
CA LYS A 181 -20.52 3.64 2.98
C LYS A 181 -19.21 3.06 2.45
N VAL A 182 -18.85 1.86 2.88
CA VAL A 182 -17.66 1.09 2.46
C VAL A 182 -18.01 -0.40 2.39
N LEU A 183 -17.17 -1.20 1.74
CA LEU A 183 -17.23 -2.65 1.83
C LEU A 183 -16.60 -3.10 3.14
N ARG A 184 -17.34 -3.84 3.97
CA ARG A 184 -16.79 -4.67 5.04
C ARG A 184 -16.62 -6.08 4.51
N ILE A 185 -15.40 -6.60 4.55
CA ILE A 185 -15.06 -7.96 4.15
C ILE A 185 -14.51 -8.67 5.38
N VAL A 186 -15.16 -9.76 5.79
CA VAL A 186 -14.67 -10.62 6.86
C VAL A 186 -14.42 -12.01 6.27
N CYS A 187 -13.23 -12.55 6.48
CA CYS A 187 -12.85 -13.89 6.02
C CYS A 187 -12.12 -14.64 7.13
N GLU A 188 -12.52 -15.88 7.40
CA GLU A 188 -11.89 -16.75 8.41
C GLU A 188 -11.54 -18.11 7.82
N THR A 189 -10.47 -18.70 8.33
CA THR A 189 -9.98 -20.04 7.95
C THR A 189 -9.74 -20.17 6.45
N ARG A 190 -8.52 -19.84 6.01
CA ARG A 190 -8.13 -20.03 4.62
C ARG A 190 -7.96 -21.52 4.31
N ASN A 191 -8.74 -22.03 3.37
CA ASN A 191 -8.70 -23.42 2.91
C ASN A 191 -8.32 -23.54 1.41
N GLY A 192 -8.20 -22.41 0.71
CA GLY A 192 -7.73 -22.36 -0.67
C GLY A 192 -6.32 -21.77 -0.83
N PRO A 193 -5.82 -21.77 -2.07
CA PRO A 193 -4.43 -21.42 -2.36
C PRO A 193 -4.16 -19.92 -2.37
N LEU A 194 -5.18 -19.07 -2.55
CA LEU A 194 -4.99 -17.62 -2.71
C LEU A 194 -5.06 -16.91 -1.36
N ASP A 195 -4.13 -15.98 -1.12
CA ASP A 195 -4.21 -15.04 0.00
C ASP A 195 -5.39 -14.08 -0.15
N PHE A 196 -5.71 -13.37 0.94
CA PHE A 196 -6.87 -12.48 1.02
C PHE A 196 -6.91 -11.41 -0.08
N VAL A 197 -5.79 -10.72 -0.33
CA VAL A 197 -5.72 -9.61 -1.31
C VAL A 197 -5.80 -10.17 -2.72
N THR A 198 -5.08 -11.25 -2.99
CA THR A 198 -5.07 -11.91 -4.30
C THR A 198 -6.44 -12.49 -4.63
N SER A 199 -7.16 -13.09 -3.67
CA SER A 199 -8.53 -13.57 -3.88
C SER A 199 -9.46 -12.45 -4.36
N ILE A 200 -9.43 -11.28 -3.71
CA ILE A 200 -10.26 -10.13 -4.09
C ILE A 200 -9.90 -9.64 -5.49
N ARG A 201 -8.60 -9.40 -5.74
CA ARG A 201 -8.14 -8.86 -7.02
C ARG A 201 -8.49 -9.78 -8.20
N GLN A 202 -8.22 -11.08 -8.06
CA GLN A 202 -8.52 -12.04 -9.13
C GLN A 202 -10.03 -12.19 -9.37
N ALA A 203 -10.85 -12.11 -8.31
CA ALA A 203 -12.31 -12.13 -8.44
C ALA A 203 -12.83 -10.93 -9.27
N LEU A 204 -12.35 -9.73 -8.96
CA LEU A 204 -12.69 -8.52 -9.72
C LEU A 204 -12.22 -8.63 -11.18
N ALA A 205 -11.00 -9.11 -11.41
CA ALA A 205 -10.45 -9.28 -12.76
C ALA A 205 -11.30 -10.25 -13.59
N LYS A 206 -11.71 -11.36 -12.98
CA LYS A 206 -12.60 -12.36 -13.59
C LYS A 206 -13.97 -11.79 -13.93
N TYR A 207 -14.56 -10.99 -13.04
CA TYR A 207 -15.93 -10.48 -13.20
C TYR A 207 -15.99 -9.28 -14.17
N PHE A 208 -15.06 -8.33 -14.07
CA PHE A 208 -15.09 -7.08 -14.84
C PHE A 208 -14.20 -7.11 -16.11
N GLY A 209 -13.38 -8.15 -16.28
CA GLY A 209 -12.49 -8.32 -17.43
C GLY A 209 -11.50 -7.15 -17.56
N ASN A 210 -11.41 -6.59 -18.77
CA ASN A 210 -10.48 -5.50 -19.08
C ASN A 210 -10.94 -4.12 -18.58
N LYS A 211 -12.04 -4.02 -17.82
CA LYS A 211 -12.50 -2.77 -17.21
C LYS A 211 -11.85 -2.64 -15.82
N PRO A 212 -10.81 -1.81 -15.64
CA PRO A 212 -10.08 -1.77 -14.38
C PRO A 212 -10.97 -1.28 -13.24
N VAL A 213 -10.98 -2.04 -12.14
CA VAL A 213 -11.59 -1.68 -10.86
C VAL A 213 -10.47 -1.54 -9.84
N GLY A 214 -10.37 -0.36 -9.23
CA GLY A 214 -9.42 -0.09 -8.15
C GLY A 214 -10.13 -0.12 -6.81
N LEU A 215 -9.58 -0.86 -5.84
CA LEU A 215 -10.01 -0.82 -4.44
C LEU A 215 -8.84 -0.36 -3.57
N GLY A 216 -9.13 0.37 -2.50
CA GLY A 216 -8.14 0.67 -1.47
C GLY A 216 -8.79 0.93 -0.13
N GLY A 217 -7.98 0.91 0.93
CA GLY A 217 -8.51 0.98 2.29
C GLY A 217 -7.60 0.31 3.30
N VAL A 218 -8.21 -0.27 4.32
CA VAL A 218 -7.54 -0.86 5.47
C VAL A 218 -7.94 -2.32 5.65
N ILE A 219 -6.96 -3.16 6.01
CA ILE A 219 -7.13 -4.58 6.34
C ILE A 219 -6.66 -4.77 7.78
N LEU A 220 -7.47 -5.40 8.63
CA LEU A 220 -7.05 -5.91 9.92
C LEU A 220 -6.87 -7.42 9.80
N ILE A 221 -5.67 -7.90 10.10
CA ILE A 221 -5.38 -9.31 10.30
C ILE A 221 -5.45 -9.54 11.80
N GLU A 222 -6.56 -10.11 12.27
CA GLU A 222 -6.90 -10.23 13.70
C GLU A 222 -6.11 -11.34 14.38
N THR A 223 -5.97 -12.47 13.69
CA THR A 223 -5.34 -13.71 14.16
C THR A 223 -4.55 -14.35 13.03
N SER A 224 -3.66 -15.31 13.36
CA SER A 224 -2.63 -15.95 12.50
C SER A 224 -1.24 -15.35 12.66
N LYS A 225 -0.30 -15.90 11.90
CA LYS A 225 1.00 -15.32 11.60
C LYS A 225 1.04 -14.91 10.14
N VAL A 226 1.89 -13.93 9.85
CA VAL A 226 1.95 -13.35 8.51
C VAL A 226 3.40 -13.32 8.04
N LYS A 227 3.63 -13.81 6.83
CA LYS A 227 4.89 -13.61 6.15
C LYS A 227 4.93 -12.17 5.65
N VAL A 228 5.97 -11.45 6.07
CA VAL A 228 6.28 -10.11 5.58
C VAL A 228 7.72 -10.05 5.10
N HIS A 229 8.06 -9.00 4.36
CA HIS A 229 9.46 -8.62 4.20
C HIS A 229 9.71 -7.18 4.63
N VAL A 230 10.95 -6.92 4.99
CA VAL A 230 11.51 -5.57 5.11
C VAL A 230 12.76 -5.53 4.26
N MET A 231 12.86 -4.56 3.36
CA MET A 231 14.07 -4.37 2.57
C MET A 231 15.28 -4.12 3.48
N ARG A 232 16.40 -4.80 3.15
CA ARG A 232 17.71 -4.43 3.68
C ARG A 232 18.13 -3.08 3.12
N ASP A 233 19.23 -2.53 3.65
CA ASP A 233 19.86 -1.37 3.03
C ASP A 233 20.23 -1.65 1.57
N PHE A 234 20.33 -0.58 0.77
CA PHE A 234 20.45 -0.69 -0.67
C PHE A 234 21.60 -1.61 -1.09
N SER A 235 21.32 -2.51 -2.04
CA SER A 235 22.33 -3.40 -2.56
C SER A 235 23.49 -2.63 -3.19
N LYS A 236 24.72 -3.01 -2.85
CA LYS A 236 25.94 -2.46 -3.43
C LYS A 236 26.30 -3.10 -4.77
N THR A 237 25.63 -4.21 -5.10
CA THR A 237 25.81 -4.96 -6.35
C THR A 237 24.47 -5.09 -7.08
N PRO A 238 24.45 -5.07 -8.42
CA PRO A 238 23.22 -5.23 -9.18
C PRO A 238 22.46 -6.51 -8.83
N LEU A 239 21.15 -6.41 -8.65
CA LEU A 239 20.23 -7.54 -8.52
C LEU A 239 19.61 -7.82 -9.89
N HIS A 240 19.89 -8.99 -10.49
CA HIS A 240 19.52 -9.27 -11.88
C HIS A 240 18.37 -10.26 -12.03
N SER A 241 17.94 -10.86 -10.93
CA SER A 241 16.90 -11.87 -10.92
C SER A 241 16.01 -11.78 -9.67
N GLU A 242 14.85 -12.42 -9.74
CA GLU A 242 13.96 -12.58 -8.60
C GLU A 242 14.62 -13.36 -7.45
N THR A 243 15.50 -14.31 -7.76
CA THR A 243 16.30 -15.00 -6.75
C THR A 243 17.27 -14.05 -6.04
N ASP A 244 17.96 -13.18 -6.78
CA ASP A 244 18.84 -12.17 -6.17
C ASP A 244 18.05 -11.22 -5.27
N LEU A 245 16.89 -10.77 -5.75
CA LEU A 245 15.98 -9.92 -4.99
C LEU A 245 15.53 -10.60 -3.69
N ASN A 246 15.02 -11.82 -3.77
CA ASN A 246 14.53 -12.56 -2.62
C ASN A 246 15.65 -12.90 -1.61
N ASN A 247 16.89 -13.10 -2.08
CA ASN A 247 18.04 -13.26 -1.19
C ASN A 247 18.42 -11.95 -0.48
N TRP A 248 18.27 -10.80 -1.16
CA TRP A 248 18.52 -9.48 -0.58
C TRP A 248 17.40 -9.01 0.35
N LEU A 249 16.15 -9.34 0.07
CA LEU A 249 15.02 -9.08 0.96
C LEU A 249 15.15 -9.83 2.28
N LYS A 250 14.75 -9.20 3.38
CA LYS A 250 14.67 -9.88 4.69
C LYS A 250 13.24 -10.27 4.97
N PHE A 251 12.96 -11.56 4.90
CA PHE A 251 11.65 -12.11 5.25
C PHE A 251 11.53 -12.36 6.75
N PHE A 252 10.35 -12.08 7.29
CA PHE A 252 9.96 -12.36 8.66
C PHE A 252 8.62 -13.08 8.67
N GLU A 253 8.41 -13.91 9.69
CA GLU A 253 7.09 -14.34 10.10
C GLU A 253 6.74 -13.55 11.37
N VAL A 254 5.64 -12.80 11.33
CA VAL A 254 5.26 -11.87 12.39
C VAL A 254 3.87 -12.17 12.95
N ASP A 255 3.68 -11.87 14.24
CA ASP A 255 2.43 -12.13 14.94
C ASP A 255 1.38 -11.03 14.70
N THR A 256 0.12 -11.42 14.79
CA THR A 256 -1.07 -10.55 14.74
C THR A 256 -1.39 -9.96 16.13
N PRO A 257 -2.20 -8.88 16.24
CA PRO A 257 -2.91 -8.18 15.18
C PRO A 257 -2.01 -7.25 14.35
N LEU A 258 -2.31 -7.16 13.05
CA LEU A 258 -1.64 -6.31 12.06
C LEU A 258 -2.65 -5.47 11.29
N VAL A 259 -2.31 -4.21 11.01
CA VAL A 259 -3.11 -3.32 10.16
C VAL A 259 -2.39 -3.08 8.84
N GLY A 260 -3.01 -3.46 7.74
CA GLY A 260 -2.51 -3.27 6.38
C GLY A 260 -3.15 -2.09 5.67
N LEU A 261 -2.33 -1.28 5.01
CA LEU A 261 -2.76 -0.13 4.20
C LEU A 261 -2.24 -0.28 2.78
N GLY A 262 -3.11 -0.03 1.80
CA GLY A 262 -2.75 -0.27 0.41
C GLY A 262 -3.91 -0.14 -0.55
N TYR A 263 -3.66 -0.57 -1.78
CA TYR A 263 -4.65 -0.69 -2.82
C TYR A 263 -4.42 -1.94 -3.68
N LEU A 264 -5.42 -2.28 -4.46
CA LEU A 264 -5.35 -3.22 -5.57
C LEU A 264 -6.08 -2.67 -6.80
N VAL A 265 -5.67 -3.10 -7.99
CA VAL A 265 -6.34 -2.82 -9.27
C VAL A 265 -6.51 -4.16 -10.00
N SER A 266 -7.72 -4.41 -10.49
CA SER A 266 -8.08 -5.69 -11.11
C SER A 266 -7.38 -5.95 -12.45
N HIS A 267 -7.09 -4.89 -13.20
CA HIS A 267 -6.53 -4.97 -14.56
C HIS A 267 -5.58 -3.81 -14.82
N ASP A 268 -4.40 -4.09 -15.38
CA ASP A 268 -3.46 -3.06 -15.83
C ASP A 268 -3.85 -2.59 -17.25
N PRO A 269 -4.23 -1.31 -17.44
CA PRO A 269 -4.58 -0.77 -18.75
C PRO A 269 -3.37 -0.38 -19.61
N GLY A 270 -2.18 -0.92 -19.32
CA GLY A 270 -0.93 -0.66 -20.05
C GLY A 270 -0.06 0.43 -19.42
N LEU A 271 -0.13 0.59 -18.09
CA LEU A 271 0.57 1.63 -17.32
C LEU A 271 1.69 1.08 -16.42
N ASP A 272 2.06 -0.19 -16.62
CA ASP A 272 3.08 -0.87 -15.83
C ASP A 272 2.77 -0.82 -14.33
N LEU A 273 1.50 -1.05 -13.98
CA LEU A 273 1.02 -0.90 -12.61
C LEU A 273 1.62 -1.97 -11.70
N ARG A 274 1.70 -1.65 -10.40
CA ARG A 274 1.71 -2.67 -9.36
C ARG A 274 0.26 -3.06 -9.05
N PRO A 275 -0.15 -4.32 -9.30
CA PRO A 275 -1.56 -4.71 -9.29
C PRO A 275 -2.15 -4.79 -7.87
N GLN A 276 -1.32 -5.01 -6.86
CA GLN A 276 -1.68 -4.97 -5.45
C GLN A 276 -0.45 -4.62 -4.63
N HIS A 277 -0.61 -3.80 -3.60
CA HIS A 277 0.50 -3.46 -2.71
C HIS A 277 -0.03 -3.02 -1.35
N PHE A 278 0.24 -3.82 -0.32
CA PHE A 278 -0.13 -3.52 1.06
C PHE A 278 1.09 -3.65 1.96
N HIS A 279 1.30 -2.64 2.80
CA HIS A 279 2.25 -2.73 3.92
C HIS A 279 1.49 -2.77 5.23
N LEU A 280 2.04 -3.54 6.18
CA LEU A 280 1.48 -3.80 7.49
C LEU A 280 2.22 -3.02 8.56
N PHE A 281 1.49 -2.59 9.59
CA PHE A 281 2.03 -2.11 10.84
C PHE A 281 1.31 -2.70 12.04
N SER A 282 1.93 -2.58 13.21
CA SER A 282 1.33 -2.97 14.49
C SER A 282 1.68 -1.97 15.60
N ASN A 283 0.99 -2.12 16.74
CA ASN A 283 1.32 -1.40 17.99
C ASN A 283 2.37 -2.15 18.83
N HIS A 284 2.85 -3.31 18.36
CA HIS A 284 3.85 -4.15 19.03
C HIS A 284 5.19 -4.24 18.27
N GLY A 285 5.40 -3.35 17.29
CA GLY A 285 6.71 -3.09 16.70
C GLY A 285 7.09 -4.00 15.53
N VAL A 286 6.14 -4.74 14.95
CA VAL A 286 6.37 -5.65 13.82
C VAL A 286 5.52 -5.25 12.61
N GLY A 287 5.99 -5.53 11.39
CA GLY A 287 5.31 -5.12 10.15
C GLY A 287 6.23 -5.15 8.93
N GLY A 288 5.84 -4.44 7.88
CA GLY A 288 6.54 -4.44 6.59
C GLY A 288 5.63 -4.84 5.43
N HIS A 289 6.22 -5.30 4.34
CA HIS A 289 5.49 -5.66 3.14
C HIS A 289 4.73 -6.98 3.28
N TYR A 290 3.41 -6.98 3.06
CA TYR A 290 2.56 -8.17 3.17
C TYR A 290 2.81 -9.18 2.05
N HIS A 291 3.02 -10.44 2.40
CA HIS A 291 2.97 -11.56 1.44
C HIS A 291 1.67 -12.37 1.58
N TYR A 292 1.52 -13.09 2.70
CA TYR A 292 0.38 -13.96 2.98
C TYR A 292 0.38 -14.42 4.44
N ASP A 293 -0.77 -14.90 4.94
CA ASP A 293 -0.83 -15.63 6.21
C ASP A 293 -0.10 -16.98 6.14
N THR A 294 0.57 -17.36 7.23
CA THR A 294 1.32 -18.63 7.32
C THR A 294 0.64 -19.67 8.21
N GLU A 295 -0.38 -19.26 8.99
CA GLU A 295 -1.25 -20.16 9.74
C GLU A 295 -2.69 -20.04 9.20
N PRO A 296 -2.98 -20.66 8.05
CA PRO A 296 -4.23 -20.41 7.32
C PRO A 296 -5.49 -20.85 8.07
N THR A 297 -5.41 -21.88 8.91
CA THR A 297 -6.57 -22.38 9.66
C THR A 297 -6.97 -21.50 10.85
N THR A 298 -6.12 -20.55 11.26
CA THR A 298 -6.38 -19.65 12.40
C THR A 298 -6.61 -18.20 11.96
N VAL A 299 -6.49 -17.90 10.65
CA VAL A 299 -6.55 -16.53 10.15
C VAL A 299 -7.97 -15.97 10.20
N LYS A 300 -8.03 -14.70 10.60
CA LYS A 300 -9.22 -13.86 10.49
C LYS A 300 -8.83 -12.50 9.93
N TYR A 301 -9.45 -12.16 8.82
CA TYR A 301 -9.34 -10.86 8.17
C TYR A 301 -10.62 -10.07 8.39
N THR A 302 -10.49 -8.77 8.73
CA THR A 302 -11.55 -7.78 8.64
C THR A 302 -11.04 -6.58 7.85
N ALA A 303 -11.59 -6.32 6.68
CA ALA A 303 -11.19 -5.19 5.84
C ALA A 303 -12.33 -4.20 5.63
N TYR A 304 -11.95 -2.92 5.54
CA TYR A 304 -12.81 -1.84 5.06
C TYR A 304 -12.18 -1.25 3.81
N LEU A 305 -12.80 -1.49 2.65
CA LEU A 305 -12.31 -1.04 1.35
C LEU A 305 -13.34 -0.16 0.64
N ASN A 306 -12.86 0.76 -0.19
CA ASN A 306 -13.71 1.60 -1.03
C ASN A 306 -13.27 1.56 -2.50
N VAL A 307 -14.18 1.89 -3.41
CA VAL A 307 -13.98 1.84 -4.86
C VAL A 307 -13.38 3.16 -5.35
N ALA A 308 -12.20 3.08 -5.93
CA ALA A 308 -11.55 4.25 -6.52
C ALA A 308 -12.24 4.65 -7.82
N LYS A 309 -12.41 5.96 -8.00
CA LYS A 309 -12.99 6.57 -9.21
C LYS A 309 -11.94 6.81 -10.28
N LYS A 310 -10.70 7.08 -9.85
CA LYS A 310 -9.59 7.43 -10.72
C LYS A 310 -8.35 6.62 -10.37
N LEU A 311 -7.52 6.41 -11.38
CA LEU A 311 -6.14 6.00 -11.21
C LEU A 311 -5.21 7.09 -11.76
N ILE A 312 -4.17 7.39 -10.99
CA ILE A 312 -3.13 8.32 -11.38
C ILE A 312 -1.78 7.59 -11.39
N ARG A 313 -1.15 7.51 -12.55
CA ARG A 313 0.22 7.00 -12.71
C ARG A 313 1.17 8.18 -12.76
N VAL A 314 2.18 8.20 -11.89
CA VAL A 314 3.17 9.28 -11.80
C VAL A 314 4.58 8.74 -11.96
N ASP A 315 5.40 9.42 -12.76
CA ASP A 315 6.82 9.11 -12.97
C ASP A 315 7.06 7.64 -13.36
N GLN A 316 6.28 7.17 -14.34
CA GLN A 316 6.47 5.85 -14.92
C GLN A 316 7.86 5.76 -15.57
N PRO A 317 8.69 4.77 -15.22
CA PRO A 317 9.97 4.57 -15.89
C PRO A 317 9.79 4.24 -17.37
N GLU A 318 10.77 4.61 -18.19
CA GLU A 318 10.81 4.24 -19.62
C GLU A 318 10.89 2.72 -19.83
N ILE A 319 11.51 2.01 -18.89
CA ILE A 319 11.71 0.56 -18.93
C ILE A 319 10.97 -0.09 -17.75
N ALA A 320 9.97 -0.90 -18.08
CA ALA A 320 9.22 -1.70 -17.11
C ALA A 320 10.16 -2.68 -16.37
N PRO A 321 9.91 -2.96 -15.09
CA PRO A 321 10.75 -3.88 -14.33
C PRO A 321 10.51 -5.31 -14.84
N LEU A 322 11.59 -6.09 -14.87
CA LEU A 322 11.52 -7.51 -15.26
C LEU A 322 10.94 -8.39 -14.14
N PHE A 323 11.07 -7.96 -12.87
CA PHE A 323 10.66 -8.69 -11.66
C PHE A 323 10.50 -7.70 -10.49
N GLY A 324 10.05 -8.20 -9.32
CA GLY A 324 9.98 -7.40 -8.09
C GLY A 324 8.68 -6.62 -7.89
N LYS A 325 7.58 -7.08 -8.49
CA LYS A 325 6.23 -6.56 -8.24
C LYS A 325 5.45 -7.35 -7.19
N ASP A 326 6.04 -8.44 -6.70
CA ASP A 326 5.47 -9.35 -5.69
C ASP A 326 5.39 -8.68 -4.33
#